data_AF-A0A017HEK2-F1
#
_entry.id   AF-A0A017HEK2-F1
#
_cell.length_a   1.000
_cell.length_b   1.000
_cell.length_c   1.000
_cell.angle_alpha   90.00
_cell.angle_beta   90.00
_cell.angle_gamma   90.00
#
_symmetry.space_group_name_H-M   'P 1'
#
loop_
_entity.id
_entity.type
_entity.pdbx_description
1 polymer ?
#
loop_
_entity_poly.entity_id
_entity_poly.type
_entity_poly.pdbx_seq_one_letter_code
_entity_poly.pdbx_strand_id
1 'polypeptide(L)'
;MMKTSGGLELWARRMAQRFLIATLLAMAVVSLWVPFLDTDISARWFTLPNLFLLLPVPVVTALVAFLLWRAIDRNARYQAFFLAIGLFLLGYLGLAVSLFPNIVPPGVTIWEAANTPSSQIFTLIGFSFTLPMTLIYTGYAYWVFRGQVAEDVDAGGYH
;
A
#
# COMPACT_ATOMS: atom_id res chain seq x y z
N MET A 1 16.03 6.48 -3.01
CA MET A 1 16.78 5.50 -2.19
C MET A 1 17.37 4.37 -3.03
N MET A 2 16.58 3.58 -3.78
CA MET A 2 17.13 2.42 -4.51
C MET A 2 18.08 2.74 -5.68
N LYS A 3 17.97 3.92 -6.30
CA LYS A 3 18.71 4.30 -7.51
C LYS A 3 19.62 5.53 -7.36
N THR A 4 19.85 6.00 -6.13
CA THR A 4 20.53 7.28 -5.84
C THR A 4 21.70 7.02 -4.88
N SER A 5 22.88 7.57 -5.16
CA SER A 5 24.07 7.56 -4.28
C SER A 5 24.34 8.96 -3.69
N GLY A 6 25.14 9.02 -2.62
CA GLY A 6 25.65 10.29 -2.06
C GLY A 6 24.60 11.20 -1.41
N GLY A 7 24.71 12.51 -1.61
CA GLY A 7 23.84 13.52 -0.99
C GLY A 7 22.35 13.38 -1.33
N LEU A 8 22.05 12.90 -2.54
CA LEU A 8 20.68 12.69 -3.02
C LEU A 8 19.98 11.54 -2.29
N GLU A 9 20.71 10.50 -1.88
CA GLU A 9 20.18 9.43 -1.06
C GLU A 9 19.72 9.95 0.31
N LEU A 10 20.53 10.80 0.93
CA LEU A 10 20.27 11.37 2.25
C LEU A 10 19.07 12.33 2.24
N TRP A 11 18.89 13.08 1.16
CA TRP A 11 17.71 13.88 0.91
C TRP A 11 16.46 13.00 0.71
N ALA A 12 16.56 11.97 -0.14
CA ALA A 12 15.47 11.04 -0.40
C ALA A 12 15.02 10.30 0.87
N ARG A 13 15.95 10.03 1.80
CA ARG A 13 15.64 9.43 3.11
C ARG A 13 14.83 10.35 4.01
N ARG A 14 15.24 11.61 4.15
CA ARG A 14 14.46 12.62 4.88
C ARG A 14 13.08 12.82 4.27
N MET A 15 12.99 12.82 2.94
CA MET A 15 11.71 12.97 2.25
C MET A 15 10.81 11.75 2.45
N ALA A 16 11.35 10.53 2.42
CA ALA A 16 10.59 9.31 2.67
C ALA A 16 10.00 9.26 4.10
N GLN A 17 10.74 9.72 5.12
CA GLN A 17 10.20 9.84 6.48
C GLN A 17 9.04 10.83 6.54
N ARG A 18 9.17 12.00 5.89
CA ARG A 18 8.10 13.00 5.83
C ARG A 18 6.85 12.46 5.14
N PHE A 19 7.01 11.77 4.01
CA PHE A 19 5.89 11.13 3.32
C PHE A 19 5.28 9.99 4.14
N LEU A 20 6.09 9.21 4.87
CA LEU A 20 5.56 8.20 5.77
C LEU A 20 4.65 8.82 6.84
N ILE A 21 5.09 9.91 7.48
CA ILE A 21 4.26 10.63 8.46
C ILE A 21 2.98 11.15 7.81
N ALA A 22 3.09 11.78 6.63
CA ALA A 22 1.94 12.30 5.91
C ALA A 22 0.92 11.19 5.57
N THR A 23 1.38 10.03 5.11
CA THR A 23 0.53 8.86 4.85
C THR A 23 -0.12 8.35 6.13
N LEU A 24 0.61 8.24 7.24
CA LEU A 24 0.05 7.81 8.52
C LEU A 24 -0.99 8.78 9.06
N LEU A 25 -0.77 10.09 8.90
CA LEU A 25 -1.74 11.11 9.26
C LEU A 25 -2.99 11.01 8.40
N ALA A 26 -2.85 10.86 7.08
CA ALA A 26 -3.99 10.67 6.18
C ALA A 26 -4.77 9.39 6.54
N MET A 27 -4.08 8.28 6.81
CA MET A 27 -4.70 7.04 7.27
C MET A 27 -5.45 7.25 8.59
N ALA A 28 -4.85 7.91 9.57
CA ALA A 28 -5.49 8.20 10.85
C ALA A 28 -6.74 9.08 10.68
N VAL A 29 -6.67 10.13 9.84
CA VAL A 29 -7.81 10.99 9.53
C VAL A 29 -8.94 10.18 8.90
N VAL A 30 -8.64 9.35 7.90
CA VAL A 30 -9.65 8.52 7.24
C VAL A 30 -10.22 7.48 8.20
N SER A 31 -9.39 6.80 9.00
CA SER A 31 -9.85 5.83 10.00
C SER A 31 -10.73 6.46 11.09
N LEU A 32 -10.46 7.70 11.47
CA LEU A 32 -11.31 8.43 12.41
C LEU A 32 -12.59 8.91 11.74
N TRP A 33 -12.56 9.32 10.46
CA TRP A 33 -13.70 9.89 9.75
C TRP A 33 -14.72 8.84 9.29
N VAL A 34 -14.25 7.69 8.79
CA VAL A 34 -15.10 6.64 8.19
C VAL A 34 -16.21 6.14 9.12
N PRO A 35 -15.98 5.88 10.42
CA PRO A 35 -17.04 5.50 11.35
C PRO A 35 -18.12 6.57 11.56
N PHE A 36 -17.85 7.85 11.31
CA PHE A 36 -18.84 8.92 11.43
C PHE A 36 -19.73 9.07 10.19
N LEU A 37 -19.38 8.43 9.07
CA LEU A 37 -20.18 8.49 7.84
C LEU A 37 -21.45 7.66 7.92
N ASP A 38 -21.44 6.60 8.73
CA ASP A 38 -22.55 5.66 8.84
C ASP A 38 -22.59 5.03 10.24
N THR A 39 -23.76 5.08 10.88
CA THR A 39 -23.97 4.48 12.20
C THR A 39 -23.72 2.97 12.19
N ASP A 40 -23.92 2.30 11.05
CA ASP A 40 -23.69 0.85 10.92
C ASP A 40 -22.19 0.51 10.91
N ILE A 41 -21.35 1.39 10.36
CA ILE A 41 -19.89 1.22 10.38
C ILE A 41 -19.37 1.40 11.80
N SER A 42 -19.88 2.40 12.53
CA SER A 42 -19.50 2.64 13.93
C SER A 42 -19.88 1.44 14.81
N ALA A 43 -21.08 0.89 14.64
CA ALA A 43 -21.51 -0.31 15.35
C ALA A 43 -20.58 -1.50 15.04
N ARG A 44 -20.18 -1.71 13.78
CA ARG A 44 -19.26 -2.82 13.44
C ARG A 44 -17.89 -2.69 14.08
N TRP A 45 -17.31 -1.50 14.11
CA TRP A 45 -15.97 -1.29 14.65
C TRP A 45 -15.95 -1.29 16.18
N PHE A 46 -16.98 -0.77 16.84
CA PHE A 46 -16.99 -0.53 18.28
C PHE A 46 -17.89 -1.49 19.08
N THR A 47 -18.63 -2.40 18.44
CA THR A 47 -19.37 -3.46 19.15
C THR A 47 -18.53 -4.71 19.36
N LEU A 48 -18.75 -5.34 20.51
CA LEU A 48 -18.21 -6.67 20.79
C LEU A 48 -19.07 -7.74 20.10
N PRO A 49 -18.48 -8.75 19.43
CA PRO A 49 -17.05 -9.14 19.44
C PRO A 49 -16.21 -8.57 18.29
N ASN A 50 -16.82 -7.87 17.32
CA ASN A 50 -16.12 -7.41 16.11
C ASN A 50 -14.93 -6.50 16.40
N LEU A 51 -14.98 -5.71 17.47
CA LEU A 51 -13.84 -4.93 17.95
C LEU A 51 -12.56 -5.79 18.07
N PHE A 52 -12.64 -6.99 18.66
CA PHE A 52 -11.48 -7.87 18.82
C PHE A 52 -10.98 -8.50 17.52
N LEU A 53 -11.88 -8.71 16.56
CA LEU A 53 -11.53 -9.23 15.23
C LEU A 53 -10.88 -8.16 14.36
N LEU A 54 -11.25 -6.89 14.56
CA LEU A 54 -10.77 -5.75 13.78
C LEU A 54 -9.53 -5.10 14.38
N LEU A 55 -9.32 -5.20 15.70
CA LEU A 55 -8.15 -4.66 16.43
C LEU A 55 -6.77 -5.09 15.89
N PRO A 56 -6.58 -6.32 15.38
CA PRO A 56 -5.32 -6.73 14.78
C PRO A 56 -4.91 -5.86 13.59
N VAL A 57 -5.86 -5.33 12.82
CA VAL A 57 -5.58 -4.51 11.62
C VAL A 57 -4.83 -3.22 11.96
N PRO A 58 -5.31 -2.32 12.85
CA PRO A 58 -4.57 -1.14 13.24
C PRO A 58 -3.27 -1.46 13.98
N VAL A 59 -3.23 -2.54 14.77
CA VAL A 59 -2.01 -2.98 15.47
C VAL A 59 -0.92 -3.41 14.48
N VAL A 60 -1.27 -4.25 13.51
CA VAL A 60 -0.34 -4.69 12.45
C VAL A 60 0.08 -3.51 11.58
N THR A 61 -0.84 -2.57 11.30
CA THR A 61 -0.52 -1.34 10.55
C THR A 61 0.50 -0.49 11.29
N ALA A 62 0.31 -0.26 12.60
CA ALA A 62 1.26 0.47 13.43
C ALA A 62 2.63 -0.24 13.50
N LEU A 63 2.64 -1.57 13.62
CA LEU A 63 3.86 -2.37 13.61
C LEU A 63 4.61 -2.24 12.28
N VAL A 64 3.92 -2.37 11.14
CA VAL A 64 4.52 -2.23 9.81
C VAL A 64 5.05 -0.82 9.58
N ALA A 65 4.31 0.20 10.01
CA ALA A 65 4.75 1.59 9.96
C ALA A 65 6.03 1.82 10.78
N PHE A 66 6.10 1.27 11.99
CA PHE A 66 7.29 1.33 12.84
C PHE A 66 8.49 0.59 12.21
N LEU A 67 8.26 -0.61 11.68
CA LEU A 67 9.29 -1.37 10.99
C LEU A 67 9.79 -0.63 9.74
N LEU A 68 8.89 0.05 9.01
CA LEU A 68 9.23 0.85 7.83
C LEU A 68 10.09 2.04 8.21
N TRP A 69 9.73 2.77 9.28
CA TRP A 69 10.54 3.84 9.83
C TRP A 69 11.96 3.35 10.16
N ARG A 70 12.05 2.23 10.89
CA ARG A 70 13.34 1.63 11.27
C ARG A 70 14.14 1.14 10.07
N ALA A 71 13.48 0.62 9.03
CA ALA A 71 14.13 0.20 7.79
C ALA A 71 14.70 1.40 7.02
N ILE A 72 13.98 2.53 7.01
CA ILE A 72 14.46 3.79 6.45
C ILE A 72 15.69 4.30 7.21
N ASP A 73 15.70 4.24 8.54
CA ASP A 73 16.83 4.68 9.38
C ASP A 73 18.06 3.79 9.24
N ARG A 74 17.86 2.47 9.08
CA ARG A 74 18.94 1.48 8.92
C ARG A 74 19.49 1.34 7.51
N ASN A 75 18.99 2.14 6.57
CA ASN A 75 19.30 2.06 5.15
C ASN A 75 19.00 0.68 4.53
N ALA A 76 18.01 -0.04 5.08
CA ALA A 76 17.58 -1.33 4.59
C ALA A 76 16.65 -1.16 3.38
N ARG A 77 17.23 -0.76 2.24
CA ARG A 77 16.50 -0.30 1.03
C ARG A 77 15.42 -1.29 0.55
N TYR A 78 15.73 -2.58 0.49
CA TYR A 78 14.77 -3.61 0.08
C TYR A 78 13.64 -3.81 1.09
N GLN A 79 13.99 -3.85 2.38
CA GLN A 79 13.00 -4.04 3.45
C GLN A 79 12.03 -2.86 3.50
N ALA A 80 12.51 -1.62 3.36
CA ALA A 80 11.67 -0.43 3.33
C ALA A 80 10.67 -0.45 2.15
N PHE A 81 11.07 -0.97 0.98
CA PHE A 81 10.17 -1.07 -0.17
C PHE A 81 9.03 -2.06 0.06
N PHE A 82 9.33 -3.28 0.51
CA PHE A 82 8.30 -4.28 0.77
C PHE A 82 7.39 -3.88 1.94
N LEU A 83 7.92 -3.24 2.97
CA LEU A 83 7.12 -2.72 4.08
C LEU A 83 6.22 -1.56 3.64
N ALA A 84 6.66 -0.70 2.73
CA ALA A 84 5.81 0.35 2.16
C ALA A 84 4.65 -0.24 1.35
N ILE A 85 4.89 -1.27 0.54
CA ILE A 85 3.82 -2.01 -0.16
C ILE A 85 2.85 -2.62 0.86
N GLY A 86 3.38 -3.29 1.89
CA GLY A 86 2.57 -3.88 2.95
C GLY A 86 1.69 -2.86 3.67
N LEU A 87 2.25 -1.67 3.97
CA LEU A 87 1.51 -0.59 4.61
C LEU A 87 0.34 -0.09 3.74
N PHE A 88 0.58 0.07 2.43
CA PHE A 88 -0.47 0.45 1.47
C PHE A 88 -1.56 -0.63 1.37
N LEU A 89 -1.18 -1.90 1.31
CA LEU A 89 -2.13 -3.02 1.27
C LEU A 89 -2.98 -3.08 2.56
N LEU A 90 -2.37 -2.85 3.72
CA LEU A 90 -3.09 -2.80 5.00
C LEU A 90 -4.08 -1.62 5.05
N GLY A 91 -3.69 -0.46 4.53
CA GLY A 91 -4.61 0.68 4.41
C GLY A 91 -5.81 0.37 3.52
N TYR A 92 -5.57 -0.24 2.35
CA TYR A 92 -6.65 -0.67 1.46
C TYR A 92 -7.55 -1.73 2.10
N LEU A 93 -6.96 -2.68 2.82
CA LEU A 93 -7.70 -3.72 3.55
C LEU A 93 -8.56 -3.11 4.66
N GLY A 94 -8.05 -2.14 5.42
CA GLY A 94 -8.82 -1.41 6.43
C GLY A 94 -10.05 -0.70 5.84
N LEU A 95 -9.91 -0.11 4.65
CA LEU A 95 -11.03 0.48 3.91
C LEU A 95 -12.03 -0.58 3.43
N ALA A 96 -11.54 -1.65 2.81
CA ALA A 96 -12.38 -2.73 2.29
C ALA A 96 -13.23 -3.37 3.40
N VAL A 97 -12.62 -3.62 4.57
CA VAL A 97 -13.31 -4.17 5.73
C VAL A 97 -14.33 -3.19 6.31
N SER A 98 -14.04 -1.88 6.27
CA SER A 98 -14.97 -0.85 6.74
C SER A 98 -16.22 -0.74 5.86
N LEU A 99 -16.08 -0.92 4.56
CA LEU A 99 -17.17 -0.81 3.59
C LEU A 99 -18.00 -2.09 3.52
N PHE A 100 -17.37 -3.27 3.64
CA PHE A 100 -18.03 -4.57 3.62
C PHE A 100 -19.26 -4.62 4.57
N PRO A 101 -20.44 -5.09 4.12
CA PRO A 101 -20.74 -5.78 2.86
C PRO A 101 -21.17 -4.84 1.71
N ASN A 102 -21.12 -3.53 1.90
CA ASN A 102 -21.45 -2.54 0.90
C ASN A 102 -20.21 -2.15 0.11
N ILE A 103 -20.31 -2.07 -1.22
CA ILE A 103 -19.21 -1.52 -2.04
C ILE A 103 -19.41 -0.02 -2.29
N VAL A 104 -20.67 0.43 -2.30
CA VAL A 104 -21.08 1.84 -2.31
C VAL A 104 -22.19 2.03 -1.26
N PRO A 105 -21.88 2.54 -0.06
CA PRO A 105 -22.89 2.82 0.96
C PRO A 105 -23.89 3.90 0.53
N PRO A 106 -25.17 3.83 0.97
CA PRO A 106 -25.78 2.74 1.74
C PRO A 106 -26.43 1.65 0.87
N GLY A 107 -26.49 1.83 -0.45
CA GLY A 107 -27.48 1.15 -1.30
C GLY A 107 -26.99 0.01 -2.18
N VAL A 108 -25.68 -0.27 -2.25
CA VAL A 108 -25.17 -1.32 -3.13
C VAL A 108 -24.25 -2.27 -2.37
N THR A 109 -24.74 -3.49 -2.16
CA THR A 109 -23.97 -4.59 -1.61
C THR A 109 -23.01 -5.17 -2.63
N ILE A 110 -21.97 -5.87 -2.17
CA ILE A 110 -21.01 -6.58 -3.05
C ILE A 110 -21.73 -7.63 -3.92
N TRP A 111 -22.82 -8.19 -3.39
CA TRP A 111 -23.64 -9.20 -4.07
C TRP A 111 -24.54 -8.60 -5.15
N GLU A 112 -25.04 -7.38 -4.96
CA GLU A 112 -25.84 -6.66 -5.97
C GLU A 112 -24.95 -6.04 -7.05
N ALA A 113 -23.74 -5.59 -6.69
CA ALA A 113 -22.74 -5.12 -7.64
C ALA A 113 -22.09 -6.25 -8.46
N ALA A 114 -22.32 -7.51 -8.10
CA ALA A 114 -21.73 -8.66 -8.77
C ALA A 114 -22.36 -8.89 -10.15
N ASN A 115 -21.51 -8.97 -11.18
CA ASN A 115 -21.93 -9.39 -12.52
C ASN A 115 -22.46 -10.84 -12.54
N THR A 116 -23.14 -11.21 -13.64
CA THR A 116 -23.58 -12.60 -13.86
C THR A 116 -22.41 -13.59 -13.74
N PRO A 117 -22.64 -14.81 -13.22
CA PRO A 117 -21.56 -15.78 -12.97
C PRO A 117 -20.71 -16.09 -14.22
N SER A 118 -21.32 -16.14 -15.40
CA SER A 118 -20.61 -16.36 -16.66
C SER A 118 -19.65 -15.21 -17.02
N SER A 119 -20.06 -13.97 -16.79
CA SER A 119 -19.21 -12.79 -16.99
C SER A 119 -18.05 -12.76 -15.99
N GLN A 120 -18.31 -13.10 -14.72
CA GLN A 120 -17.26 -13.16 -13.69
C GLN A 120 -16.22 -14.23 -14.00
N ILE A 121 -16.63 -15.43 -14.42
CA ILE A 121 -15.70 -16.50 -14.80
C ILE A 121 -14.86 -16.07 -16.01
N PHE A 122 -15.49 -15.46 -17.03
CA PHE A 122 -14.75 -14.93 -18.17
C PHE A 122 -13.70 -13.89 -17.77
N THR A 123 -14.06 -12.94 -16.89
CA THR A 123 -13.12 -11.95 -16.35
C THR A 123 -12.01 -12.62 -15.53
N LEU A 124 -12.32 -13.59 -14.67
CA LEU A 124 -11.33 -14.31 -13.87
C LEU A 124 -10.31 -15.05 -14.73
N ILE A 125 -10.76 -15.69 -15.82
CA ILE A 125 -9.86 -16.34 -16.78
C ILE A 125 -8.94 -15.29 -17.40
N GLY A 126 -9.47 -14.16 -17.87
CA GLY A 126 -8.65 -13.05 -18.38
C GLY A 126 -7.60 -12.58 -17.37
N PHE A 127 -8.03 -12.30 -16.14
CA PHE A 127 -7.14 -11.88 -15.05
C PHE A 127 -6.09 -12.94 -14.71
N SER A 128 -6.41 -14.23 -14.77
CA SER A 128 -5.46 -15.30 -14.46
C SER A 128 -4.27 -15.35 -15.41
N PHE A 129 -4.39 -14.83 -16.63
CA PHE A 129 -3.29 -14.70 -17.58
C PHE A 129 -2.66 -13.30 -17.56
N THR A 130 -3.49 -12.25 -17.55
CA THR A 130 -3.00 -10.87 -17.59
C THR A 130 -2.19 -10.52 -16.34
N LEU A 131 -2.67 -10.88 -15.15
CA LEU A 131 -2.02 -10.54 -13.89
C LEU A 131 -0.60 -11.13 -13.77
N PRO A 132 -0.35 -12.45 -13.97
CA PRO A 132 1.01 -12.98 -13.93
C PRO A 132 1.88 -12.40 -15.04
N MET A 133 1.35 -12.14 -16.24
CA MET A 133 2.11 -11.51 -17.32
C MET A 133 2.57 -10.09 -16.94
N THR A 134 1.68 -9.29 -16.35
CA THR A 134 2.01 -7.95 -15.84
C THR A 134 3.07 -8.01 -14.73
N LEU A 135 2.97 -8.97 -13.81
CA LEU A 135 3.96 -9.15 -12.75
C LEU A 135 5.32 -9.60 -13.29
N ILE A 136 5.34 -10.53 -14.24
CA ILE A 136 6.58 -11.00 -14.90
C ILE A 136 7.24 -9.84 -15.64
N TYR A 137 6.48 -9.10 -16.44
CA TYR A 137 7.01 -7.93 -17.17
C TYR A 137 7.56 -6.88 -16.21
N THR A 138 6.82 -6.58 -15.13
CA THR A 138 7.27 -5.62 -14.11
C THR A 138 8.56 -6.11 -13.46
N GLY A 139 8.63 -7.37 -13.03
CA GLY A 139 9.82 -7.97 -12.44
C GLY A 139 11.02 -7.99 -13.40
N TYR A 140 10.78 -8.34 -14.67
CA TYR A 140 11.80 -8.30 -15.72
C TYR A 140 12.32 -6.89 -15.97
N ALA A 141 11.43 -5.89 -16.05
CA ALA A 141 11.82 -4.49 -16.20
C ALA A 141 12.68 -4.02 -15.01
N TYR A 142 12.32 -4.38 -13.77
CA TYR A 142 13.16 -4.11 -12.61
C TYR A 142 14.51 -4.83 -12.66
N TRP A 143 14.56 -6.05 -13.19
CA TRP A 143 15.81 -6.80 -13.36
C TRP A 143 16.72 -6.18 -14.43
N VAL A 144 16.17 -5.78 -15.58
CA VAL A 144 16.89 -5.11 -16.67
C VAL A 144 17.42 -3.75 -16.20
N PHE A 145 16.61 -2.97 -15.49
CA PHE A 145 16.97 -1.61 -15.01
C PHE A 145 17.51 -1.58 -13.57
N ARG A 146 18.13 -2.67 -13.10
CA ARG A 146 18.66 -2.75 -11.72
C ARG A 146 19.98 -2.00 -11.50
N GLY A 147 20.62 -1.52 -12.57
CA GLY A 147 21.83 -0.71 -12.49
C GLY A 147 21.56 0.59 -11.70
N GLN A 148 22.46 0.93 -10.77
CA GLN A 148 22.46 2.29 -10.21
C GLN A 148 22.87 3.25 -11.30
N VAL A 149 22.21 4.41 -11.39
CA VAL A 149 22.72 5.53 -12.17
C VAL A 149 23.92 6.06 -11.40
N ALA A 150 25.09 5.49 -11.65
CA ALA A 150 26.34 6.11 -11.24
C ALA A 150 26.43 7.41 -12.04
N GLU A 151 26.78 8.51 -11.37
CA GLU A 151 27.24 9.73 -12.02
C GLU A 151 28.57 9.43 -12.74
N ASP A 152 28.53 8.72 -13.87
CA ASP A 152 29.63 8.68 -14.84
C ASP A 152 29.52 9.88 -15.81
N VAL A 153 29.08 11.04 -15.31
CA VAL A 153 29.01 12.28 -16.10
C VAL A 153 30.26 13.16 -15.89
N ASP A 154 31.11 12.88 -14.89
CA ASP A 154 32.33 13.68 -14.64
C ASP A 154 33.64 13.10 -15.20
N ALA A 155 33.60 12.02 -15.99
CA ALA A 155 34.79 11.48 -16.69
C ALA A 155 34.90 11.91 -18.16
N GLY A 156 34.06 12.84 -18.61
CA GLY A 156 34.09 13.44 -19.95
C GLY A 156 34.76 14.81 -19.97
N GLY A 157 35.98 14.90 -19.47
CA GLY A 157 36.80 16.10 -19.60
C GLY A 157 37.18 16.36 -21.06
N TYR A 158 36.43 17.23 -21.72
CA TYR A 158 36.95 18.03 -22.82
C TYR A 158 37.45 19.34 -22.22
N HIS A 159 38.77 19.45 -22.05
CA HIS A 159 39.60 20.62 -22.34
C HIS A 159 41.07 20.21 -22.22
#